data_AF-A0A2M8PQJ5-F1
#
_entry.id   AF-A0A2M8PQJ5-F1
#
_cell.length_a   1.000
_cell.length_b   1.000
_cell.length_c   1.000
_cell.angle_alpha   90.00
_cell.angle_beta   90.00
_cell.angle_gamma   90.00
#
_symmetry.space_group_name_H-M   'P 1'
#
loop_
_entity.id
_entity.type
_entity.pdbx_description
1 polymer ?
#
loop_
_entity_poly.entity_id
_entity_poly.type
_entity_poly.pdbx_seq_one_letter_code
_entity_poly.pdbx_strand_id
1 'polypeptide(L)'
;MERVTMFQISTLSKKSGVSSKTIRYYEEIGLIPPAKRAENGYRIYDDSDVERLIFIRRARTLDFALDEIIEILAFRDREEPPCCYVMDVMKKRINEIEERIRDLKRLNNDLKVLIEAGQHLPEDTLMRECVCHLIQETNIDGKPKHDFKIR
;
A
#
# COMPACT_ATOMS: atom_id res chain seq x y z
N MET A 1 -27.81 32.54 2.61
CA MET A 1 -27.85 31.54 3.70
C MET A 1 -27.81 30.17 3.02
N GLU A 2 -26.62 29.61 2.84
CA GLU A 2 -26.47 28.26 2.28
C GLU A 2 -27.13 27.26 3.22
N ARG A 3 -28.01 26.40 2.67
CA ARG A 3 -28.57 25.30 3.45
C ARG A 3 -27.46 24.28 3.65
N VAL A 4 -26.97 24.15 4.88
CA VAL A 4 -26.08 23.04 5.24
C VAL A 4 -26.91 21.75 5.24
N THR A 5 -26.65 20.87 4.28
CA THR A 5 -27.36 19.59 4.21
C THR A 5 -26.87 18.69 5.33
N MET A 6 -27.74 18.29 6.26
CA MET A 6 -27.38 17.36 7.32
C MET A 6 -27.64 15.91 6.91
N PHE A 7 -26.66 15.04 7.13
CA PHE A 7 -26.70 13.62 6.81
C PHE A 7 -26.59 12.76 8.07
N GLN A 8 -27.32 11.64 8.08
CA GLN A 8 -26.99 10.54 8.99
C GLN A 8 -25.82 9.72 8.43
N ILE A 9 -25.18 8.91 9.29
CA ILE A 9 -24.03 8.08 8.92
C ILE A 9 -24.32 7.14 7.74
N SER A 10 -25.56 6.66 7.61
CA SER A 10 -25.99 5.81 6.50
C SER A 10 -25.97 6.56 5.15
N THR A 11 -26.43 7.81 5.14
CA THR A 11 -26.39 8.67 3.96
C THR A 11 -24.96 9.11 3.65
N LEU A 12 -24.18 9.46 4.66
CA LEU A 12 -22.76 9.79 4.51
C LEU A 12 -21.98 8.61 3.91
N SER A 13 -22.23 7.39 4.39
CA SER A 13 -21.61 6.17 3.87
C SER A 13 -21.91 5.96 2.38
N LYS A 14 -23.17 6.12 1.97
CA LYS A 14 -23.57 6.01 0.56
C LYS A 14 -22.91 7.08 -0.32
N LYS A 15 -22.89 8.34 0.15
CA LYS A 15 -22.33 9.47 -0.62
C LYS A 15 -20.82 9.39 -0.76
N SER A 16 -20.11 9.07 0.32
CA SER A 16 -18.65 8.98 0.33
C SER A 16 -18.13 7.64 -0.22
N GLY A 17 -18.97 6.61 -0.24
CA GLY A 17 -18.58 5.23 -0.53
C GLY A 17 -17.63 4.64 0.52
N VAL A 18 -17.61 5.19 1.74
CA VAL A 18 -16.87 4.66 2.89
C VAL A 18 -17.85 3.97 3.82
N SER A 19 -17.52 2.79 4.34
CA SER A 19 -18.45 2.05 5.22
C SER A 19 -18.70 2.80 6.53
N SER A 20 -19.91 2.70 7.10
CA SER A 20 -20.21 3.31 8.41
C SER A 20 -19.26 2.88 9.52
N LYS A 21 -18.73 1.64 9.47
CA LYS A 21 -17.72 1.15 10.42
C LYS A 21 -16.41 1.93 10.27
N THR A 22 -15.96 2.11 9.04
CA THR A 22 -14.74 2.87 8.72
C THR A 22 -14.89 4.35 9.07
N ILE A 23 -16.07 4.94 8.84
CA ILE A 23 -16.35 6.33 9.24
C ILE A 23 -16.18 6.50 10.74
N ARG A 24 -16.76 5.62 11.57
CA ARG A 24 -16.59 5.66 13.03
C ARG A 24 -15.13 5.50 13.45
N TYR A 25 -14.41 4.61 12.80
CA TYR A 25 -12.98 4.44 13.05
C TYR A 25 -12.20 5.73 12.70
N TYR A 26 -12.53 6.38 11.59
CA TYR A 26 -11.94 7.66 11.22
C TYR A 26 -12.27 8.80 12.19
N GLU A 27 -13.47 8.82 12.80
CA GLU A 27 -13.78 9.74 13.91
C GLU A 27 -12.88 9.45 15.12
N GLU A 28 -12.76 8.17 15.49
CA GLU A 28 -12.03 7.73 16.69
C GLU A 28 -10.55 8.13 16.64
N ILE A 29 -9.93 8.01 15.47
CA ILE A 29 -8.52 8.39 15.27
C ILE A 29 -8.33 9.88 14.89
N GLY A 30 -9.41 10.68 14.88
CA GLY A 30 -9.35 12.11 14.59
C GLY A 30 -9.16 12.48 13.11
N LEU A 31 -9.33 11.53 12.19
CA LEU A 31 -9.19 11.78 10.76
C LEU A 31 -10.36 12.59 10.19
N ILE A 32 -11.54 12.48 10.81
CA ILE A 32 -12.68 13.37 10.57
C ILE A 32 -13.14 14.01 11.88
N PRO A 33 -13.68 15.23 11.86
CA PRO A 33 -14.17 15.90 13.06
C PRO A 33 -15.23 15.06 13.78
N PRO A 34 -15.35 15.15 15.12
CA PRO A 34 -16.43 14.50 15.84
C PRO A 34 -17.79 14.97 15.31
N ALA A 35 -18.65 14.00 14.98
CA ALA A 35 -19.99 14.32 14.47
C ALA A 35 -20.78 15.19 15.45
N LYS A 36 -21.45 16.21 14.91
CA LYS A 36 -22.44 16.98 15.65
C LYS A 36 -23.59 16.06 16.04
N ARG A 37 -24.29 16.38 17.13
CA ARG A 37 -25.50 15.65 17.53
C ARG A 37 -26.74 16.50 17.27
N ALA A 38 -27.74 15.90 16.65
CA ALA A 38 -29.07 16.51 16.53
C ALA A 38 -29.81 16.43 17.88
N GLU A 39 -30.92 17.17 18.02
CA GLU A 39 -31.73 17.23 19.26
C GLU A 39 -32.21 15.85 19.74
N ASN A 40 -32.42 14.92 18.81
CA ASN A 40 -32.81 13.54 19.08
C ASN A 40 -31.61 12.60 19.41
N GLY A 41 -30.41 13.16 19.58
CA GLY A 41 -29.19 12.44 19.95
C GLY A 41 -28.45 11.72 18.82
N TYR A 42 -28.98 11.71 17.60
CA TYR A 42 -28.30 11.08 16.46
C TYR A 42 -27.11 11.90 15.96
N ARG A 43 -26.07 11.20 15.49
CA ARG A 43 -24.93 11.81 14.79
C ARG A 43 -25.39 12.39 13.45
N ILE A 44 -25.01 13.63 13.21
CA ILE A 44 -25.24 14.36 11.96
C ILE A 44 -23.91 14.87 11.39
N TYR A 45 -23.83 14.81 10.08
CA TYR A 45 -22.69 15.19 9.25
C TYR A 45 -23.15 16.18 8.21
N ASP A 46 -22.23 16.89 7.57
CA ASP A 46 -22.55 17.81 6.48
C ASP A 46 -21.82 17.48 5.17
N ASP A 47 -21.99 18.33 4.15
CA ASP A 47 -21.36 18.14 2.85
C ASP A 47 -19.82 18.22 2.94
N SER A 48 -19.25 18.93 3.93
CA SER A 48 -17.80 18.99 4.13
C SER A 48 -17.21 17.65 4.61
N ASP A 49 -17.98 16.91 5.42
CA ASP A 49 -17.62 15.55 5.85
C ASP A 49 -17.60 14.58 4.65
N VAL A 50 -18.54 14.76 3.70
CA VAL A 50 -18.58 13.96 2.47
C VAL A 50 -17.31 14.19 1.65
N GLU A 51 -16.94 15.46 1.42
CA GLU A 51 -15.74 15.82 0.67
C GLU A 51 -14.47 15.29 1.34
N ARG A 52 -14.37 15.43 2.67
CA ARG A 52 -13.24 14.93 3.45
C ARG A 52 -13.09 13.41 3.32
N LEU A 53 -14.19 12.67 3.41
CA LEU A 53 -14.16 11.20 3.23
C LEU A 53 -13.82 10.78 1.79
N ILE A 54 -14.31 11.50 0.78
CA ILE A 54 -13.94 11.24 -0.62
C ILE A 54 -12.44 11.46 -0.82
N PHE A 55 -11.88 12.53 -0.24
CA PHE A 55 -10.45 12.78 -0.26
C PHE A 55 -9.66 11.65 0.41
N ILE A 56 -10.02 11.28 1.65
CA ILE A 56 -9.37 10.18 2.38
C ILE A 56 -9.39 8.90 1.54
N ARG A 57 -10.54 8.55 0.95
CA ARG A 57 -10.67 7.36 0.10
C ARG A 57 -9.73 7.42 -1.10
N ARG A 58 -9.62 8.55 -1.78
CA ARG A 58 -8.69 8.73 -2.93
C ARG A 58 -7.23 8.64 -2.49
N ALA A 59 -6.85 9.29 -1.38
CA ALA A 59 -5.49 9.19 -0.86
C ALA A 59 -5.11 7.74 -0.52
N ARG A 60 -6.04 6.97 0.07
CA ARG A 60 -5.84 5.54 0.34
C ARG A 60 -5.67 4.70 -0.93
N THR A 61 -6.31 5.05 -2.05
CA THR A 61 -6.06 4.36 -3.33
C THR A 61 -4.69 4.64 -3.93
N LEU A 62 -4.03 5.72 -3.49
CA LEU A 62 -2.66 6.08 -3.85
C LEU A 62 -1.64 5.60 -2.81
N ASP A 63 -2.06 4.68 -1.93
CA ASP A 63 -1.25 4.08 -0.87
C ASP A 63 -0.68 5.07 0.16
N PHE A 64 -1.34 6.21 0.36
CA PHE A 64 -1.02 7.09 1.48
C PHE A 64 -1.37 6.43 2.80
N ALA A 65 -0.45 6.50 3.75
CA ALA A 65 -0.68 6.03 5.11
C ALA A 65 -1.64 6.98 5.85
N LEU A 66 -2.31 6.49 6.90
CA LEU A 66 -3.35 7.26 7.58
C LEU A 66 -2.78 8.50 8.28
N ASP A 67 -1.59 8.38 8.88
CA ASP A 67 -0.79 9.47 9.45
C ASP A 67 -0.45 10.54 8.41
N GLU A 68 -0.05 10.16 7.20
CA GLU A 68 0.20 11.11 6.10
C GLU A 68 -1.08 11.88 5.73
N ILE A 69 -2.23 11.19 5.73
CA ILE A 69 -3.53 11.81 5.44
C ILE A 69 -3.95 12.76 6.58
N ILE A 70 -3.69 12.41 7.85
CA ILE A 70 -3.91 13.31 8.99
C ILE A 70 -3.14 14.61 8.77
N GLU A 71 -1.87 14.52 8.41
CA GLU A 71 -1.03 15.71 8.21
C GLU A 71 -1.54 16.58 7.06
N ILE A 72 -1.92 15.96 5.93
CA ILE A 72 -2.51 16.69 4.78
C ILE A 72 -3.78 17.44 5.20
N LEU A 73 -4.63 16.78 5.99
CA LEU A 73 -5.86 17.38 6.48
C LEU A 73 -5.58 18.48 7.51
N ALA A 74 -4.53 18.36 8.33
CA ALA A 74 -4.11 19.39 9.27
C ALA A 74 -3.66 20.68 8.55
N PHE A 75 -2.96 20.59 7.40
CA PHE A 75 -2.69 21.76 6.56
C PHE A 75 -3.99 22.43 6.10
N ARG A 76 -4.96 21.65 5.59
CA ARG A 76 -6.25 22.18 5.16
C ARG A 76 -7.02 22.85 6.31
N ASP A 77 -7.01 22.23 7.50
CA ASP A 77 -7.68 22.74 8.69
C ASP A 77 -7.03 24.04 9.21
N ARG A 78 -5.77 24.32 8.85
CA ARG A 78 -5.06 25.60 9.05
C ARG A 78 -5.16 26.57 7.87
N GLU A 79 -5.95 26.26 6.84
CA GLU A 79 -6.08 27.03 5.59
C GLU A 79 -4.76 27.14 4.79
N GLU A 80 -3.85 26.19 4.97
CA GLU A 80 -2.56 26.11 4.28
C GLU A 80 -2.62 25.13 3.10
N PRO A 81 -1.96 25.42 1.96
CA PRO A 81 -1.92 24.50 0.83
C PRO A 81 -1.00 23.30 1.13
N PRO A 82 -1.51 22.04 1.12
CA PRO A 82 -0.70 20.86 1.42
C PRO A 82 0.17 20.39 0.23
N CYS A 83 0.16 21.11 -0.89
CA CYS A 83 0.69 20.64 -2.17
C CYS A 83 2.16 20.21 -2.10
N CYS A 84 3.02 20.96 -1.40
CA CYS A 84 4.44 20.62 -1.25
C CYS A 84 4.61 19.31 -0.47
N TYR A 85 3.93 19.17 0.67
CA TYR A 85 3.96 17.95 1.47
C TYR A 85 3.48 16.72 0.67
N VAL A 86 2.35 16.86 -0.03
CA VAL A 86 1.78 15.79 -0.87
C VAL A 86 2.77 15.37 -1.96
N MET A 87 3.40 16.34 -2.64
CA MET A 87 4.39 16.05 -3.68
C MET A 87 5.62 15.33 -3.14
N ASP A 88 6.07 15.66 -1.94
CA ASP A 88 7.24 15.01 -1.33
C ASP A 88 6.92 13.57 -0.89
N VAL A 89 5.74 13.33 -0.32
CA VAL A 89 5.25 11.97 -0.04
C VAL A 89 5.16 11.14 -1.32
N MET A 90 4.60 11.70 -2.40
CA MET A 90 4.53 10.99 -3.69
C MET A 90 5.91 10.66 -4.25
N LYS A 91 6.86 11.61 -4.23
CA LYS A 91 8.25 11.35 -4.69
C LYS A 91 8.91 10.24 -3.88
N LYS A 92 8.76 10.25 -2.56
CA LYS A 92 9.27 9.19 -1.69
C LYS A 92 8.68 7.83 -2.08
N ARG A 93 7.36 7.77 -2.27
CA ARG A 93 6.67 6.53 -2.66
C ARG A 93 7.12 6.02 -4.03
N ILE A 94 7.32 6.91 -5.00
CA ILE A 94 7.88 6.56 -6.32
C ILE A 94 9.25 5.91 -6.16
N ASN A 95 10.15 6.50 -5.36
CA ASN A 95 11.49 5.94 -5.14
C ASN A 95 11.44 4.54 -4.50
N GLU A 96 10.60 4.35 -3.47
CA GLU A 96 10.39 3.05 -2.81
C GLU A 96 9.87 1.99 -3.79
N ILE A 97 8.90 2.36 -4.65
CA ILE A 97 8.36 1.49 -5.69
C ILE A 97 9.44 1.12 -6.71
N GLU A 98 10.24 2.08 -7.16
CA GLU A 98 11.32 1.85 -8.12
C GLU A 98 12.41 0.93 -7.54
N GLU A 99 12.77 1.10 -6.27
CA GLU A 99 13.65 0.17 -5.54
C GLU A 99 13.09 -1.24 -5.53
N ARG A 100 11.81 -1.38 -5.15
CA ARG A 100 11.17 -2.68 -5.09
C ARG A 100 11.09 -3.35 -6.47
N ILE A 101 10.83 -2.58 -7.53
CA ILE A 101 10.85 -3.07 -8.90
C ILE A 101 12.24 -3.58 -9.28
N ARG A 102 13.32 -2.88 -8.90
CA ARG A 102 14.69 -3.34 -9.17
C ARG A 102 14.97 -4.68 -8.50
N ASP A 103 14.61 -4.81 -7.23
CA ASP A 103 14.81 -6.06 -6.48
C ASP A 103 14.00 -7.22 -7.07
N LEU A 104 12.73 -6.98 -7.39
CA LEU A 104 11.86 -7.98 -8.01
C LEU A 104 12.37 -8.40 -9.39
N LYS A 105 12.90 -7.46 -10.19
CA LYS A 105 13.53 -7.78 -11.48
C LYS A 105 14.78 -8.63 -11.30
N ARG A 106 15.63 -8.31 -10.32
CA ARG A 106 16.81 -9.11 -9.99
C ARG A 106 16.41 -10.54 -9.62
N LEU A 107 15.53 -10.69 -8.63
CA LEU A 107 15.03 -12.00 -8.20
C LEU A 107 14.42 -12.79 -9.36
N ASN A 108 13.64 -12.13 -10.23
CA ASN A 108 13.06 -12.79 -11.40
C ASN A 108 14.13 -13.28 -12.40
N ASN A 109 15.22 -12.55 -12.56
CA ASN A 109 16.34 -12.99 -13.39
C ASN A 109 17.09 -14.16 -12.73
N ASP A 110 17.34 -14.08 -11.42
CA ASP A 110 17.99 -15.13 -10.65
C ASP A 110 17.21 -16.45 -10.80
N LEU A 111 15.88 -16.40 -10.65
CA LEU A 111 15.01 -17.57 -10.85
C LEU A 111 15.06 -18.14 -12.27
N LYS A 112 15.19 -17.29 -13.30
CA LYS A 112 15.33 -17.75 -14.69
C LYS A 112 16.66 -18.46 -14.93
N VAL A 113 17.75 -17.92 -14.39
CA VAL A 113 19.08 -18.55 -14.46
C VAL A 113 19.06 -19.91 -13.77
N LEU A 114 18.41 -20.01 -12.61
CA LEU A 114 18.23 -21.29 -11.93
C LEU A 114 17.41 -22.28 -12.78
N ILE A 115 16.30 -21.86 -13.40
CA ILE A 115 15.54 -22.75 -14.27
C ILE A 115 16.39 -23.27 -15.45
N GLU A 116 17.16 -22.39 -16.10
CA GLU A 116 18.05 -22.76 -17.21
C GLU A 116 19.14 -23.75 -16.76
N ALA A 117 19.81 -23.46 -15.64
CA ALA A 117 20.80 -24.37 -15.07
C ALA A 117 20.20 -25.75 -14.74
N GLY A 118 18.97 -25.76 -14.22
CA GLY A 118 18.23 -26.99 -13.90
C GLY A 118 17.96 -27.90 -15.09
N GLN A 119 17.80 -27.35 -16.30
CA GLN A 119 17.57 -28.13 -17.52
C GLN A 119 18.78 -28.95 -17.97
N HIS A 120 19.98 -28.57 -17.52
CA HIS A 120 21.24 -29.20 -17.89
C HIS A 120 21.81 -30.12 -16.80
N LEU A 121 21.05 -30.36 -15.73
CA LEU A 121 21.49 -31.23 -14.66
C LEU A 121 21.43 -32.72 -15.07
N PRO A 122 22.47 -33.52 -14.78
CA PRO A 122 22.46 -34.95 -15.07
C PRO A 122 21.48 -35.70 -14.15
N GLU A 123 20.74 -36.66 -14.72
CA GLU A 123 19.87 -37.59 -13.97
C GLU A 123 20.69 -38.71 -13.30
N ASP A 124 21.72 -38.36 -12.53
CA ASP A 124 22.58 -39.35 -11.88
C ASP A 124 22.07 -39.77 -10.48
N THR A 125 22.69 -40.81 -9.93
CA THR A 125 22.27 -41.43 -8.66
C THR A 125 22.56 -40.54 -7.43
N LEU A 126 23.48 -39.57 -7.51
CA LEU A 126 23.81 -38.63 -6.42
C LEU A 126 22.65 -37.67 -6.13
N MET A 127 21.74 -37.44 -7.08
CA MET A 127 20.53 -36.65 -6.84
C MET A 127 19.55 -37.29 -5.84
N ARG A 128 19.64 -38.61 -5.58
CA ARG A 128 18.74 -39.30 -4.63
C ARG A 128 19.03 -38.99 -3.17
N GLU A 129 20.21 -38.44 -2.87
CA GLU A 129 20.63 -38.07 -1.50
C GLU A 129 20.60 -36.56 -1.25
N CYS A 130 20.24 -35.75 -2.27
CA CYS A 130 20.25 -34.30 -2.20
C CYS A 130 18.87 -33.72 -1.81
N VAL A 131 18.86 -32.61 -1.06
CA VAL A 131 17.62 -31.85 -0.79
C VAL A 131 17.21 -31.04 -2.03
N CYS A 132 18.13 -30.28 -2.63
CA CYS A 132 18.00 -29.74 -4.00
C CYS A 132 19.31 -29.09 -4.45
N HIS A 133 20.04 -29.71 -5.40
CA HIS A 133 21.32 -29.20 -5.91
C HIS A 133 21.16 -27.84 -6.58
N LEU A 134 20.00 -27.60 -7.19
CA LEU A 134 19.69 -26.37 -7.91
C LEU A 134 19.57 -25.13 -7.01
N ILE A 135 19.28 -25.30 -5.72
CA ILE A 135 19.18 -24.20 -4.76
C ILE A 135 20.47 -24.08 -3.93
N GLN A 136 21.18 -25.20 -3.74
CA GLN A 136 22.32 -25.28 -2.82
C GLN A 136 23.67 -24.93 -3.48
N GLU A 137 23.85 -25.18 -4.78
CA GLU A 137 25.19 -25.15 -5.44
C GLU A 137 25.37 -24.09 -6.55
N THR A 138 24.28 -23.52 -7.06
CA THR A 138 24.33 -22.43 -8.04
C THR A 138 24.47 -21.10 -7.31
N ASN A 139 25.57 -20.38 -7.55
CA ASN A 139 25.57 -18.95 -7.25
C ASN A 139 24.65 -18.26 -8.27
N ILE A 140 23.94 -17.24 -7.80
CA ILE A 140 22.99 -16.42 -8.57
C ILE A 140 23.64 -15.82 -9.86
N ASP A 141 24.97 -15.80 -9.94
CA ASP A 141 25.75 -15.36 -11.11
C ASP A 141 25.99 -16.47 -12.17
N GLY A 142 25.32 -17.62 -12.05
CA GLY A 142 25.44 -18.74 -13.01
C GLY A 142 26.77 -19.48 -12.98
N LYS A 143 27.66 -19.20 -12.01
CA LYS A 143 28.94 -19.91 -11.85
C LYS A 143 28.78 -21.09 -10.89
N PRO A 144 29.21 -22.31 -11.28
CA PRO A 144 29.20 -23.45 -10.36
C PRO A 144 30.14 -23.17 -9.18
N LYS A 145 29.70 -23.45 -7.95
CA LYS A 145 30.53 -23.32 -6.74
C LYS A 145 31.67 -24.33 -6.68
N HIS A 146 31.55 -25.46 -7.40
CA HIS A 146 32.60 -26.46 -7.49
C HIS A 146 32.84 -26.90 -8.94
N ASP A 147 34.12 -26.94 -9.31
CA ASP A 147 34.62 -27.39 -10.60
C ASP A 147 34.49 -28.93 -10.65
N PHE A 148 33.37 -29.43 -11.20
CA PHE A 148 33.14 -30.87 -11.32
C PHE A 148 33.98 -31.40 -12.47
N LYS A 149 35.23 -31.81 -12.18
CA LYS A 149 36.02 -32.63 -13.10
C LYS A 149 35.32 -33.98 -13.25
N ILE A 150 34.53 -34.10 -14.32
CA ILE A 150 34.02 -35.37 -14.82
C ILE A 150 35.24 -36.28 -15.07
N ARG A 151 35.29 -37.41 -14.37
CA ARG A 151 36.33 -38.43 -14.51
C ARG A 151 35.70 -39.72 -14.98
#